data_AF-A0A6P8GVF2-F1
#
_entry.id   AF-A0A6P8GVF2-F1
#
_cell.length_a   1.000
_cell.length_b   1.000
_cell.length_c   1.000
_cell.angle_alpha   90.00
_cell.angle_beta   90.00
_cell.angle_gamma   90.00
#
_symmetry.space_group_name_H-M   'P 1'
#
loop_
_entity.id
_entity.type
_entity.pdbx_description
1 polymer ?
#
loop_
_entity_poly.entity_id
_entity_poly.type
_entity_poly.pdbx_seq_one_letter_code
_entity_poly.pdbx_strand_id
1 'polypeptide(L)'
;MLIFCMAVSLWLICSGAFRRRLVIDNDKGEYRFYVHTHLRHRGPLNQIYIRIIAQKSDRKSLMYRLVLNGYKIDSYTICGFSEKYKLLECQGRTIATNLKLNYFDYIDTSKRHCVIHRPKIGANRGAI
;
A
#
# COMPACT_ATOMS: atom_id res chain seq x y z
N MET A 1 36.33 19.69 -9.04
CA MET A 1 35.24 19.95 -8.07
C MET A 1 33.89 20.16 -8.77
N LEU A 2 33.76 21.08 -9.74
CA LEU A 2 32.50 21.35 -10.45
C LEU A 2 31.90 20.14 -11.19
N ILE A 3 32.73 19.34 -11.89
CA ILE A 3 32.26 18.14 -12.60
C ILE A 3 31.65 17.11 -11.64
N PHE A 4 32.24 16.97 -10.45
CA PHE A 4 31.73 16.08 -9.41
C PHE A 4 30.37 16.56 -8.88
N CYS A 5 30.21 17.87 -8.66
CA CYS A 5 28.93 18.45 -8.26
C CYS A 5 27.84 18.27 -9.33
N MET A 6 28.17 18.41 -10.62
CA MET A 6 27.24 18.16 -11.72
C MET A 6 26.85 16.67 -11.82
N ALA A 7 27.79 15.76 -11.61
CA ALA A 7 27.50 14.32 -11.61
C ALA A 7 26.58 13.93 -10.43
N VAL A 8 26.82 14.49 -9.23
CA VAL A 8 25.98 14.25 -8.06
C VAL A 8 24.58 14.84 -8.22
N SER A 9 24.44 16.06 -8.76
CA SER A 9 23.13 16.66 -9.00
C SER A 9 22.34 15.88 -10.06
N LEU A 10 22.99 15.46 -11.15
CA LEU A 10 22.38 14.60 -12.17
C LEU A 10 21.96 13.25 -11.58
N TRP A 11 22.81 12.63 -10.76
CA TRP A 11 22.49 11.37 -10.06
C TRP A 11 21.25 11.51 -9.18
N LEU A 12 21.15 12.60 -8.41
CA LEU A 12 20.01 12.86 -7.53
C LEU A 12 18.71 13.07 -8.33
N ILE A 13 18.79 13.77 -9.47
CA ILE A 13 17.63 13.97 -10.36
C ILE A 13 17.20 12.63 -10.98
N CYS A 14 18.13 11.85 -11.51
CA CYS A 14 17.84 10.53 -12.10
C CYS A 14 17.30 9.54 -11.06
N SER A 15 17.85 9.54 -9.84
CA SER A 15 17.34 8.72 -8.72
C SER A 15 15.92 9.15 -8.31
N GLY A 16 15.63 10.44 -8.40
CA GLY A 16 14.30 11.00 -8.14
C GLY A 16 13.26 10.72 -9.23
N ALA A 17 13.69 10.42 -10.47
CA ALA A 17 12.81 10.07 -11.58
C ALA A 17 12.20 8.67 -11.44
N PHE A 18 12.84 7.78 -10.68
CA PHE A 18 12.34 6.43 -10.36
C PHE A 18 11.21 6.39 -9.32
N ARG A 19 10.39 7.45 -9.23
CA ARG A 19 9.26 7.51 -8.29
C ARG A 19 8.09 6.66 -8.82
N ARG A 20 7.67 5.70 -8.02
CA ARG A 20 6.40 4.99 -8.19
C ARG A 20 5.29 5.87 -7.65
N ARG A 21 4.19 6.00 -8.40
CA ARG A 21 3.05 6.83 -8.01
C ARG A 21 1.77 6.01 -8.06
N LEU A 22 1.09 5.89 -6.93
CA LEU A 22 -0.27 5.39 -6.86
C LEU A 22 -1.21 6.58 -6.81
N VAL A 23 -2.11 6.68 -7.77
CA VAL A 23 -3.18 7.69 -7.81
C VAL A 23 -4.49 6.99 -7.54
N ILE A 24 -5.21 7.46 -6.53
CA ILE A 24 -6.51 6.95 -6.11
C ILE A 24 -7.55 7.96 -6.59
N ASP A 25 -8.42 7.52 -7.51
CA ASP A 25 -9.49 8.31 -8.08
C ASP A 25 -10.81 7.87 -7.41
N ASN A 26 -11.17 8.60 -6.36
CA ASN A 26 -12.35 8.28 -5.55
C ASN A 26 -13.66 8.54 -6.29
N ASP A 27 -13.69 9.50 -7.21
CA ASP A 27 -14.89 9.86 -7.96
C ASP A 27 -15.24 8.78 -8.99
N LYS A 28 -14.22 8.17 -9.61
CA LYS A 28 -14.39 7.05 -10.55
C LYS A 28 -14.40 5.68 -9.89
N GLY A 29 -14.00 5.59 -8.62
CA GLY A 29 -13.90 4.32 -7.91
C GLY A 29 -12.76 3.42 -8.41
N GLU A 30 -11.68 4.03 -8.91
CA GLU A 30 -10.56 3.31 -9.54
C GLU A 30 -9.20 3.80 -9.02
N TYR A 31 -8.19 2.95 -9.16
CA TYR A 31 -6.80 3.33 -8.93
C TYR A 31 -5.98 3.23 -10.20
N ARG A 32 -4.90 4.02 -10.24
CA ARG A 32 -3.90 4.00 -11.31
C ARG A 32 -2.52 3.89 -10.68
N PHE A 33 -1.81 2.83 -11.04
CA PHE A 33 -0.45 2.59 -10.58
C PHE A 33 0.53 2.93 -11.71
N TYR A 34 1.37 3.92 -11.45
CA TYR A 34 2.40 4.38 -12.36
C TYR A 34 3.78 3.95 -11.86
N VAL A 35 4.57 3.41 -12.77
CA VAL A 35 6.01 3.19 -12.56
C VAL A 35 6.70 4.10 -13.56
N HIS A 36 7.50 5.06 -13.07
CA HIS A 36 7.94 6.22 -13.84
C HIS A 36 6.75 7.05 -14.34
N THR A 37 6.50 7.01 -15.65
CA THR A 37 5.48 7.74 -16.40
C THR A 37 4.50 6.79 -17.07
N HIS A 38 4.78 5.47 -17.03
CA HIS A 38 3.95 4.47 -17.65
C HIS A 38 2.90 3.94 -16.68
N LEU A 39 1.64 3.97 -17.10
CA LEU A 39 0.54 3.33 -16.40
C LEU A 39 0.75 1.81 -16.46
N ARG A 40 1.14 1.23 -15.32
CA ARG A 40 1.40 -0.22 -15.24
C ARG A 40 0.12 -1.00 -14.99
N HIS A 41 -0.79 -0.43 -14.19
CA HIS A 41 -2.06 -1.06 -13.91
C HIS A 41 -3.15 -0.06 -13.54
N ARG A 42 -4.37 -0.35 -13.97
CA ARG A 42 -5.60 0.35 -13.59
C ARG A 42 -6.61 -0.69 -13.15
N GLY A 43 -7.24 -0.47 -12.01
CA GLY A 43 -8.20 -1.40 -11.44
C GLY A 43 -9.23 -0.72 -10.53
N PRO A 44 -10.28 -1.44 -10.14
CA PRO A 44 -11.26 -0.97 -9.15
C PRO A 44 -10.66 -0.85 -7.75
N LEU A 45 -11.15 0.08 -6.93
CA LEU A 45 -10.66 0.30 -5.56
C LEU A 45 -10.84 -0.90 -4.63
N ASN A 46 -11.75 -1.83 -4.92
CA ASN A 46 -11.92 -3.05 -4.13
C ASN A 46 -10.70 -3.99 -4.17
N GLN A 47 -9.80 -3.81 -5.16
CA GLN A 47 -8.58 -4.59 -5.30
C GLN A 47 -7.38 -3.97 -4.56
N ILE A 48 -7.53 -2.80 -3.94
CA ILE A 48 -6.51 -2.19 -3.09
C ILE A 48 -6.99 -2.20 -1.64
N TYR A 49 -6.06 -2.50 -0.75
CA TYR A 49 -6.33 -2.49 0.67
C TYR A 49 -5.07 -2.18 1.49
N ILE A 50 -5.30 -1.69 2.69
CA ILE A 50 -4.29 -1.56 3.73
C ILE A 50 -4.40 -2.78 4.63
N ARG A 51 -3.28 -3.42 4.94
CA ARG A 51 -3.25 -4.58 5.84
C ARG A 51 -2.13 -4.45 6.87
N ILE A 52 -2.42 -4.89 8.09
CA ILE A 52 -1.36 -5.13 9.08
C ILE A 52 -0.76 -6.51 8.82
N ILE A 53 0.56 -6.59 8.77
CA ILE A 53 1.30 -7.85 8.73
C ILE A 53 1.98 -8.03 10.08
N ALA A 54 1.74 -9.17 10.72
CA ALA A 54 2.47 -9.61 11.89
C ALA A 54 3.63 -10.51 11.47
N GLN A 55 4.80 -10.29 12.06
CA GLN A 55 5.98 -11.13 11.91
C GLN A 55 6.49 -11.51 13.30
N LYS A 56 6.79 -12.79 13.48
CA LYS A 56 7.40 -13.29 14.71
C LYS A 56 8.88 -12.91 14.71
N SER A 57 9.32 -12.19 15.74
CA SER A 57 10.72 -11.88 15.97
C SER A 57 11.37 -12.97 16.85
N ASP A 58 12.69 -13.12 16.76
CA ASP A 58 13.47 -14.09 17.54
C ASP A 58 13.28 -13.93 19.06
N ARG A 59 12.93 -12.72 19.51
CA ARG A 59 12.74 -12.37 20.93
C ARG A 59 11.35 -12.70 21.50
N LYS A 60 10.60 -13.63 20.88
CA LYS A 60 9.20 -13.98 21.23
C LYS A 60 8.17 -12.83 21.09
N SER A 61 8.58 -11.61 20.72
CA SER A 61 7.65 -10.52 20.45
C SER A 61 7.12 -10.58 19.01
N LEU A 62 5.84 -10.24 18.84
CA LEU A 62 5.23 -10.03 17.53
C LEU A 62 5.51 -8.61 17.09
N MET A 63 6.13 -8.46 15.92
CA MET A 63 6.32 -7.17 15.27
C MET A 63 5.25 -6.98 14.22
N TYR A 64 4.65 -5.80 14.20
CA TYR A 64 3.59 -5.43 13.27
C TYR A 64 4.11 -4.37 12.32
N ARG A 65 3.74 -4.48 11.05
CA ARG A 65 3.97 -3.43 10.04
C ARG A 65 2.69 -3.15 9.28
N LEU A 66 2.57 -1.92 8.77
CA LEU A 66 1.44 -1.51 7.95
C LEU A 66 1.84 -1.51 6.48
N VAL A 67 1.10 -2.24 5.67
CA VAL A 67 1.34 -2.33 4.22
C VAL A 67 0.12 -1.89 3.42
N LEU A 68 0.36 -1.24 2.30
CA LEU A 68 -0.59 -1.03 1.23
C LEU A 68 -0.35 -2.10 0.17
N ASN A 69 -1.35 -2.91 -0.12
CA ASN A 69 -1.25 -3.98 -1.10
C ASN A 69 -2.44 -3.96 -2.05
N GLY A 70 -2.31 -4.65 -3.18
CA GLY A 70 -3.41 -4.80 -4.12
C GLY A 70 -3.09 -5.66 -5.33
N TYR A 71 -4.07 -5.80 -6.22
CA TYR A 71 -3.93 -6.64 -7.41
C TYR A 71 -2.92 -6.05 -8.41
N LYS A 72 -1.89 -6.83 -8.76
CA LYS A 72 -0.81 -6.43 -9.69
C LYS A 72 -0.08 -5.13 -9.27
N ILE A 73 -0.01 -4.86 -7.97
CA ILE A 73 0.76 -3.76 -7.39
C ILE A 73 1.81 -4.35 -6.44
N ASP A 74 3.00 -3.75 -6.41
CA ASP A 74 4.02 -4.10 -5.44
C ASP A 74 3.57 -3.66 -4.03
N SER A 75 3.65 -4.56 -3.05
CA SER A 75 3.30 -4.25 -1.67
C SER A 75 4.18 -3.10 -1.14
N TYR A 76 3.56 -2.00 -0.76
CA TYR A 76 4.24 -0.81 -0.24
C TYR A 76 4.17 -0.77 1.29
N THR A 77 5.34 -0.69 1.94
CA THR A 77 5.40 -0.58 3.41
C THR A 77 5.17 0.87 3.81
N ILE A 78 4.04 1.16 4.44
CA ILE A 78 3.70 2.51 4.93
C ILE A 78 4.49 2.82 6.20
N CYS A 79 4.57 1.86 7.11
CA CYS A 79 5.27 1.98 8.38
C CYS A 79 6.12 0.73 8.61
N GLY A 80 7.33 0.93 9.12
CA GLY A 80 8.23 -0.17 9.50
C GLY A 80 7.70 -1.01 10.66
N PHE A 81 8.49 -2.00 11.06
CA PHE A 81 8.11 -2.92 12.14
C PHE A 81 8.05 -2.20 13.48
N SER A 82 6.98 -2.44 14.23
CA SER A 82 6.78 -1.92 15.58
C SER A 82 5.95 -2.90 16.40
N GLU A 83 6.24 -2.97 17.70
CA GLU A 83 5.53 -3.85 18.64
C GLU A 83 4.19 -3.23 19.10
N LYS A 84 3.97 -1.93 18.81
CA LYS A 84 2.79 -1.17 19.25
C LYS A 84 1.57 -1.40 18.38
N TYR A 85 1.00 -2.61 18.43
CA TYR A 85 -0.17 -3.01 17.64
C TYR A 85 -1.29 -1.96 17.59
N LYS A 86 -1.76 -1.49 18.76
CA LYS A 86 -2.90 -0.54 18.84
C LYS A 86 -2.64 0.77 18.10
N LEU A 87 -1.39 1.23 18.08
CA LEU A 87 -1.01 2.45 17.37
C LEU A 87 -1.09 2.24 15.86
N LEU A 88 -0.56 1.12 15.36
CA LEU A 88 -0.65 0.77 13.93
C LEU A 88 -2.10 0.52 13.49
N GLU A 89 -2.93 -0.07 14.35
CA GLU A 89 -4.36 -0.25 14.08
C GLU A 89 -5.05 1.11 13.87
N CYS A 90 -4.87 2.03 14.81
CA CYS A 90 -5.46 3.37 14.74
C CYS A 90 -4.99 4.12 13.49
N GLN A 91 -3.67 4.11 13.22
CA GLN A 91 -3.09 4.73 12.03
C GLN A 91 -3.60 4.10 10.74
N GLY A 92 -3.60 2.76 10.66
CA GLY A 92 -4.06 2.02 9.49
C GLY A 92 -5.52 2.31 9.16
N ARG A 93 -6.38 2.34 10.18
CA ARG A 93 -7.80 2.70 10.02
C ARG A 93 -7.98 4.15 9.60
N THR A 94 -7.19 5.07 10.16
CA THR A 94 -7.24 6.50 9.81
C THR A 94 -6.85 6.71 8.36
N ILE A 95 -5.73 6.10 7.92
CA ILE A 95 -5.26 6.19 6.54
C ILE A 95 -6.28 5.56 5.58
N ALA A 96 -6.80 4.38 5.90
CA ALA A 96 -7.79 3.71 5.08
C ALA A 96 -9.07 4.53 4.93
N THR A 97 -9.54 5.16 6.01
CA THR A 97 -10.74 6.01 6.00
C THR A 97 -10.49 7.27 5.15
N ASN A 98 -9.35 7.93 5.32
CA ASN A 98 -9.00 9.14 4.56
C ASN A 98 -8.86 8.86 3.06
N LEU A 99 -8.32 7.69 2.70
CA LEU A 99 -8.16 7.26 1.31
C LEU A 99 -9.38 6.51 0.75
N LYS A 100 -10.43 6.30 1.56
CA LYS A 100 -11.59 5.45 1.24
C LYS A 100 -11.20 4.07 0.70
N LEU A 101 -10.23 3.41 1.35
CA LEU A 101 -9.75 2.07 1.03
C LEU A 101 -10.22 1.03 2.05
N ASN A 102 -10.14 -0.24 1.65
CA ASN A 102 -10.36 -1.35 2.58
C ASN A 102 -9.19 -1.45 3.57
N TYR A 103 -9.49 -1.79 4.83
CA TYR A 103 -8.52 -2.06 5.88
C TYR A 103 -8.70 -3.47 6.43
N PHE A 104 -7.60 -4.21 6.53
CA PHE A 104 -7.55 -5.53 7.11
C PHE A 104 -6.55 -5.60 8.28
N ASP A 105 -6.99 -6.23 9.36
CA ASP A 105 -6.13 -6.60 10.48
C ASP A 105 -5.20 -7.77 10.08
N TYR A 106 -4.25 -8.10 10.95
CA TYR A 106 -3.34 -9.22 10.70
C TYR A 106 -4.04 -10.57 10.80
N ILE A 107 -5.06 -10.69 11.67
CA ILE A 107 -5.93 -11.86 11.81
C ILE A 107 -7.07 -11.75 10.79
N ASP A 108 -7.32 -12.81 10.00
CA ASP A 108 -8.36 -12.82 8.96
C ASP A 108 -9.81 -12.80 9.46
N THR A 109 -10.03 -13.16 10.73
CA THR A 109 -11.36 -13.21 11.37
C THR A 109 -11.59 -12.05 12.35
N SER A 110 -10.78 -10.99 12.25
CA SER A 110 -10.85 -9.87 13.19
C SER A 110 -12.12 -9.04 13.01
N LYS A 111 -12.75 -8.61 14.11
CA LYS A 111 -13.87 -7.65 14.05
C LYS A 111 -13.42 -6.23 13.69
N ARG A 112 -12.11 -5.99 13.57
CA ARG A 112 -11.51 -4.67 13.31
C ARG A 112 -11.32 -4.38 11.81
N HIS A 113 -11.67 -5.32 10.94
CA HIS A 113 -11.68 -5.09 9.49
C HIS A 113 -12.64 -3.95 9.13
N CYS A 114 -12.23 -3.08 8.20
CA CYS A 114 -13.09 -2.06 7.62
C CYS A 114 -13.18 -2.31 6.12
N VAL A 115 -14.33 -2.78 5.65
CA VAL A 115 -14.56 -3.07 4.23
C VAL A 115 -15.51 -2.02 3.68
N ILE A 116 -14.95 -1.09 2.90
CA ILE A 116 -15.68 -0.01 2.22
C ILE A 116 -16.15 -0.50 0.85
N HIS A 117 -15.23 -1.12 0.09
CA HIS A 117 -15.46 -1.57 -1.28
C HIS A 117 -15.57 -3.08 -1.33
N ARG A 118 -16.75 -3.60 -1.69
CA ARG A 118 -16.96 -5.04 -1.87
C ARG A 118 -16.69 -5.48 -3.32
N PRO A 119 -16.25 -6.73 -3.54
CA PRO A 119 -16.20 -7.30 -4.88
C PRO A 119 -17.62 -7.40 -5.46
N LYS A 120 -17.78 -7.01 -6.73
CA LYS A 120 -19.05 -7.22 -7.45
C LYS A 120 -19.17 -8.71 -7.75
N ILE A 121 -20.23 -9.33 -7.24
CA ILE A 121 -20.56 -10.74 -7.48
C ILE A 121 -20.87 -10.88 -8.98
N GLY A 122 -19.92 -11.42 -9.75
CA GLY A 122 -20.06 -11.62 -11.21
C GLY A 122 -18.79 -11.38 -12.04
N ALA A 123 -17.76 -10.72 -11.50
CA ALA A 123 -16.57 -10.34 -12.28
C ALA A 123 -15.36 -11.31 -12.20
N ASN A 124 -15.48 -12.44 -11.47
CA ASN A 124 -14.39 -13.42 -11.32
C ASN A 124 -14.81 -14.80 -11.81
N ARG A 125 -14.57 -15.07 -13.09
CA ARG A 125 -14.52 -16.42 -13.69
C ARG A 125 -13.10 -16.77 -14.21
N GLY A 126 -12.04 -16.22 -13.62
CA GLY A 126 -10.71 -16.36 -14.23
C GLY A 126 -9.50 -16.19 -13.32
N ALA A 127 -9.58 -16.62 -12.06
CA ALA A 127 -8.38 -16.70 -11.21
C ALA A 127 -8.47 -17.94 -10.32
N ILE A 128 -8.17 -19.09 -10.92
CA ILE A 128 -7.67 -20.29 -10.25
C ILE A 128 -6.21 -20.42 -10.69
#